data_AF-A0A2W6T451-F1
#
_entry.id   AF-A0A2W6T451-F1
#
_cell.length_a   1.000
_cell.length_b   1.000
_cell.length_c   1.000
_cell.angle_alpha   90.00
_cell.angle_beta   90.00
_cell.angle_gamma   90.00
#
_symmetry.space_group_name_H-M   'P 1'
#
loop_
_entity.id
_entity.type
_entity.pdbx_description
1 polymer ?
#
loop_
_entity_poly.entity_id
_entity_poly.type
_entity_poly.pdbx_seq_one_letter_code
_entity_poly.pdbx_strand_id
1 'polypeptide(L)'
;MKKIFLTLSILSLIVSCNDDFVDIKDEGRTDASNFFTTQDDAMQATSAIYSFLRSWENSGFPAQYVFGVTGDDVEKGSNPGDASFINAYDNFTFTISDEGVRGYWIGQWQAVNRANQVITNVPKIAMDENLKNRLVAEARMLRAYFYFNLV
;
A
#
# COMPACT_ATOMS: atom_id res chain seq x y z
N MET A 1 3.20 -31.77 -55.18
CA MET A 1 2.14 -31.70 -54.15
C MET A 1 2.66 -32.00 -52.74
N LYS A 2 3.23 -33.18 -52.43
CA LYS A 2 3.77 -33.49 -51.08
C LYS A 2 4.80 -32.49 -50.54
N LYS A 3 5.70 -31.97 -51.38
CA LYS A 3 6.69 -30.95 -50.97
C LYS A 3 6.06 -29.60 -50.62
N ILE A 4 4.95 -29.22 -51.27
CA ILE A 4 4.22 -27.97 -51.00
C ILE A 4 3.54 -28.05 -49.63
N PHE A 5 2.90 -29.19 -49.30
CA PHE A 5 2.30 -29.41 -47.99
C PHE A 5 3.34 -29.38 -46.86
N LEU A 6 4.53 -29.94 -47.09
CA LEU A 6 5.62 -29.90 -46.10
C LEU A 6 6.13 -28.46 -45.87
N THR A 7 6.32 -27.68 -46.94
CA THR A 7 6.71 -26.27 -46.81
C THR A 7 5.65 -25.44 -46.09
N LEU A 8 4.36 -25.69 -46.35
CA LEU A 8 3.25 -24.98 -45.71
C LEU A 8 3.16 -25.29 -44.20
N SER A 9 3.39 -26.55 -43.81
CA SER A 9 3.44 -26.95 -42.39
C SER A 9 4.63 -26.36 -41.63
N ILE A 10 5.79 -26.20 -42.29
CA ILE A 10 6.96 -25.56 -41.65
C ILE A 10 6.70 -24.05 -41.49
N LEU A 11 6.02 -23.43 -42.45
CA LEU A 11 5.65 -22.02 -42.39
C LEU A 11 4.59 -21.73 -41.31
N SER A 12 3.69 -22.67 -41.02
CA SER A 12 2.70 -22.49 -39.95
C SER A 12 3.31 -22.59 -38.54
N LEU A 13 4.42 -23.34 -38.38
CA LEU A 13 5.11 -23.45 -37.10
C LEU A 13 5.86 -22.17 -36.70
N ILE A 14 6.36 -21.39 -37.67
CA ILE A 14 7.03 -20.11 -37.40
C ILE A 14 6.06 -18.95 -37.12
N VAL A 15 4.80 -19.04 -37.54
CA VAL A 15 3.77 -18.02 -37.28
C VAL A 15 3.01 -18.30 -35.97
N SER A 16 3.12 -19.50 -35.40
CA SER A 16 2.36 -19.92 -34.22
C SER A 16 2.97 -19.51 -32.87
N CYS A 17 4.24 -19.10 -32.80
CA CYS A 17 4.83 -18.56 -31.58
C CYS A 17 4.64 -17.04 -31.57
N ASN A 18 3.61 -16.57 -30.86
CA ASN A 18 3.49 -15.17 -30.50
C ASN A 18 3.45 -15.05 -28.97
N ASP A 19 4.36 -14.26 -28.40
CA ASP A 19 4.45 -14.03 -26.97
C ASP A 19 3.23 -13.26 -26.43
N ASP A 20 2.48 -12.56 -27.29
CA ASP A 20 1.24 -11.84 -26.92
C ASP A 20 0.15 -12.77 -26.34
N PHE A 21 0.19 -14.08 -26.62
CA PHE A 21 -0.74 -15.05 -26.01
C PHE A 21 -0.46 -15.28 -24.52
N VAL A 22 0.80 -15.12 -24.11
CA VAL A 22 1.23 -15.32 -22.71
C VAL A 22 1.51 -14.00 -21.97
N ASP A 23 1.77 -12.91 -22.70
CA ASP A 23 1.96 -11.55 -22.16
C ASP A 23 0.63 -10.75 -22.17
N ILE A 24 -0.34 -11.23 -21.39
CA ILE A 24 -1.62 -10.56 -21.23
C ILE A 24 -1.49 -9.49 -20.15
N LYS A 25 -1.55 -8.22 -20.55
CA LYS A 25 -1.56 -7.09 -19.61
C LYS A 25 -2.90 -7.02 -18.86
N ASP A 26 -2.83 -6.77 -17.55
CA ASP A 26 -4.00 -6.59 -16.70
C ASP A 26 -4.65 -5.23 -17.02
N GLU A 27 -5.82 -5.27 -17.66
CA GLU A 27 -6.53 -4.06 -18.07
C GLU A 27 -7.02 -3.25 -16.86
N GLY A 28 -6.94 -1.92 -16.94
CA GLY A 28 -7.37 -1.03 -15.86
C GLY A 28 -6.42 -0.95 -14.67
N ARG A 29 -5.23 -1.57 -14.74
CA ARG A 29 -4.18 -1.44 -13.73
C ARG A 29 -2.91 -0.85 -14.31
N THR A 30 -2.34 0.12 -13.60
CA THR A 30 -1.02 0.63 -13.94
C THR A 30 0.04 -0.36 -13.48
N ASP A 31 0.90 -0.77 -14.41
CA ASP A 31 2.06 -1.61 -14.08
C ASP A 31 2.98 -0.87 -13.10
N ALA A 32 3.34 -1.51 -11.99
CA ALA A 32 4.20 -0.94 -10.97
C ALA A 32 5.59 -0.53 -11.52
N SER A 33 6.09 -1.25 -12.54
CA SER A 33 7.37 -0.94 -13.19
C SER A 33 7.33 0.39 -13.98
N ASN A 34 6.15 0.81 -14.42
CA ASN A 34 5.95 2.00 -15.25
C ASN A 34 5.20 3.13 -14.52
N PHE A 35 4.97 3.01 -13.21
CA PHE A 35 4.16 3.99 -12.48
C PHE A 35 4.91 5.31 -12.22
N PHE A 36 6.18 5.31 -11.82
CA PHE A 36 6.88 6.54 -11.42
C PHE A 36 7.55 7.25 -12.61
N THR A 37 6.75 7.81 -13.52
CA THR A 37 7.28 8.40 -14.77
C THR A 37 6.99 9.88 -14.94
N THR A 38 5.85 10.36 -14.45
CA THR A 38 5.39 11.73 -14.63
C THR A 38 5.28 12.49 -13.32
N GLN A 39 5.19 13.81 -13.43
CA GLN A 39 4.87 14.69 -12.30
C GLN A 39 3.55 14.32 -11.62
N ASP A 40 2.53 13.93 -12.40
CA ASP A 40 1.23 13.53 -11.85
C ASP A 40 1.32 12.23 -11.07
N ASP A 41 2.17 11.29 -11.50
CA ASP A 41 2.43 10.05 -10.75
C ASP A 41 3.09 10.36 -9.40
N ALA A 42 4.03 11.31 -9.35
CA ALA A 42 4.65 11.76 -8.11
C ALA A 42 3.62 12.35 -7.14
N MET A 43 2.68 13.15 -7.65
CA MET A 43 1.60 13.72 -6.86
C MET A 43 0.63 12.65 -6.38
N GLN A 44 0.25 11.69 -7.22
CA GLN A 44 -0.62 10.57 -6.86
C GLN A 44 0.03 9.68 -5.79
N ALA A 45 1.30 9.34 -5.95
CA ALA A 45 2.06 8.54 -4.98
C ALA A 45 2.12 9.21 -3.61
N THR A 46 2.38 10.53 -3.59
CA THR A 46 2.42 11.30 -2.34
C THR A 46 1.03 11.41 -1.71
N SER A 47 0.00 11.65 -2.52
CA SER A 47 -1.40 11.68 -2.08
C SER A 47 -1.86 10.34 -1.51
N ALA A 48 -1.32 9.21 -2.00
CA ALA A 48 -1.61 7.89 -1.47
C ALA A 48 -1.12 7.71 -0.02
N ILE A 49 -0.03 8.38 0.38
CA ILE A 49 0.42 8.40 1.79
C ILE A 49 -0.60 9.13 2.65
N TYR A 50 -1.04 10.32 2.23
CA TYR A 50 -2.06 11.09 2.95
C TYR A 50 -3.42 10.38 3.00
N SER A 51 -3.82 9.72 1.92
CA SER A 51 -5.04 8.91 1.89
C SER A 51 -4.97 7.80 2.93
N PHE A 52 -3.81 7.15 3.04
CA PHE A 52 -3.58 6.08 4.02
C PHE A 52 -3.63 6.56 5.47
N LEU A 53 -3.43 7.86 5.77
CA LEU A 53 -3.65 8.37 7.13
C LEU A 53 -5.06 8.07 7.63
N ARG A 54 -6.05 8.04 6.72
CA ARG A 54 -7.46 7.76 7.03
C ARG A 54 -7.83 6.27 6.87
N SER A 55 -6.86 5.39 6.65
CA SER A 55 -7.12 3.95 6.54
C SER A 55 -7.63 3.38 7.86
N TRP A 56 -8.30 2.23 7.75
CA TRP A 56 -8.76 1.47 8.91
C TRP A 56 -7.62 1.16 9.88
N GLU A 57 -6.48 0.73 9.33
CA GLU A 57 -5.31 0.31 10.08
C GLU A 57 -4.59 1.48 10.77
N ASN A 58 -4.79 2.72 10.32
CA ASN A 58 -4.08 3.89 10.84
C ASN A 58 -4.95 4.83 11.72
N SER A 59 -6.23 5.03 11.38
CA SER A 59 -7.14 5.92 12.13
C SER A 59 -8.39 5.21 12.64
N GLY A 60 -8.66 3.99 12.17
CA GLY A 60 -9.81 3.22 12.60
C GLY A 60 -9.59 2.56 13.95
N PHE A 61 -10.28 1.45 14.13
CA PHE A 61 -10.28 0.70 15.38
C PHE A 61 -8.90 0.26 15.89
N PRO A 62 -7.97 -0.25 15.06
CA PRO A 62 -6.61 -0.55 15.52
C PRO A 62 -5.92 0.59 16.26
N ALA A 63 -6.04 1.83 15.80
CA ALA A 63 -5.48 3.00 16.48
C ALA A 63 -6.21 3.31 17.79
N GLN A 64 -7.54 3.21 17.81
CA GLN A 64 -8.35 3.41 19.01
C GLN A 64 -8.09 2.37 20.10
N TYR A 65 -7.74 1.14 19.73
CA TYR A 65 -7.40 0.12 20.72
C TYR A 65 -6.04 0.38 21.38
N VAL A 66 -5.08 0.95 20.65
CA VAL A 66 -3.72 1.21 21.16
C VAL A 66 -3.66 2.52 21.96
N PHE A 67 -4.35 3.58 21.51
CA PHE A 67 -4.25 4.92 22.12
C PHE A 67 -5.53 5.44 22.77
N GLY A 68 -6.66 4.76 22.58
CA GLY A 68 -7.96 5.19 23.10
C GLY A 68 -8.32 4.43 24.37
N VAL A 69 -8.79 3.19 24.20
CA VAL A 69 -9.41 2.38 25.29
C VAL A 69 -8.40 1.94 26.37
N THR A 70 -7.11 2.05 26.10
CA THR A 70 -6.06 1.84 27.10
C THR A 70 -5.85 3.05 28.03
N GLY A 71 -6.48 4.19 27.76
CA GLY A 71 -6.53 5.35 28.66
C GLY A 71 -7.70 5.25 29.66
N ASP A 72 -7.78 6.23 30.56
CA ASP A 72 -8.86 6.36 31.57
C ASP A 72 -9.99 7.33 31.16
N ASP A 73 -9.87 7.95 29.98
CA ASP A 73 -10.86 8.90 29.45
C ASP A 73 -12.06 8.25 28.75
N VAL A 74 -11.98 6.94 28.44
CA VAL A 74 -13.02 6.18 27.75
C VAL A 74 -13.18 4.80 28.38
N GLU A 75 -14.42 4.33 28.48
CA GLU A 75 -14.74 2.95 28.84
C GLU A 75 -15.44 2.31 27.64
N LYS A 76 -15.13 1.03 27.38
CA LYS A 76 -15.88 0.26 26.38
C LYS A 76 -17.36 0.21 26.80
N GLY A 77 -18.21 0.98 26.11
CA GLY A 77 -19.65 1.05 26.37
C GLY A 77 -20.51 0.00 25.65
N SER A 78 -21.82 0.28 25.52
CA SER A 78 -22.83 -0.61 24.91
C SER A 78 -23.10 -1.88 25.75
N ASN A 79 -23.57 -2.96 25.12
CA ASN A 79 -23.84 -4.23 25.77
C ASN A 79 -22.58 -5.13 25.83
N PRO A 80 -22.48 -6.09 26.77
CA PRO A 80 -21.27 -6.91 26.95
C PRO A 80 -20.82 -7.72 25.72
N GLY A 81 -21.74 -8.06 24.80
CA GLY A 81 -21.43 -8.83 23.59
C GLY A 81 -21.00 -8.00 22.39
N ASP A 82 -21.31 -6.71 22.37
CA ASP A 82 -20.95 -5.81 21.28
C ASP A 82 -19.46 -5.50 21.29
N ALA A 83 -18.77 -5.78 20.19
CA ALA A 83 -17.32 -5.63 20.01
C ALA A 83 -16.51 -6.12 21.24
N SER A 84 -16.88 -7.27 21.81
CA SER A 84 -16.32 -7.77 23.07
C SER A 84 -14.80 -7.98 23.06
N PHE A 85 -14.19 -8.11 21.88
CA PHE A 85 -12.74 -8.15 21.71
C PHE A 85 -12.03 -6.87 22.18
N ILE A 86 -12.73 -5.73 22.29
CA ILE A 86 -12.19 -4.47 22.83
C ILE A 86 -11.93 -4.57 24.33
N ASN A 87 -12.71 -5.38 25.06
CA ASN A 87 -12.56 -5.55 26.50
C ASN A 87 -11.16 -6.06 26.89
N ALA A 88 -10.48 -6.78 25.99
CA ALA A 88 -9.12 -7.23 26.23
C ALA A 88 -8.12 -6.04 26.32
N TYR A 89 -8.40 -4.94 25.64
CA TYR A 89 -7.60 -3.71 25.70
C TYR A 89 -7.89 -2.91 26.96
N ASP A 90 -9.18 -2.73 27.27
CA ASP A 90 -9.68 -2.07 28.48
C ASP A 90 -9.15 -2.74 29.77
N ASN A 91 -9.12 -4.08 29.78
CA ASN A 91 -8.64 -4.87 30.92
C ASN A 91 -7.14 -5.22 30.84
N PHE A 92 -6.41 -4.73 29.83
CA PHE A 92 -4.99 -5.03 29.61
C PHE A 92 -4.66 -6.54 29.54
N THR A 93 -5.57 -7.35 29.00
CA THR A 93 -5.40 -8.81 28.80
C THR A 93 -5.13 -9.19 27.34
N PHE A 94 -4.94 -8.22 26.45
CA PHE A 94 -4.65 -8.45 25.04
C PHE A 94 -3.27 -9.11 24.82
N THR A 95 -3.15 -9.78 23.68
CA THR A 95 -1.97 -10.50 23.23
C THR A 95 -1.46 -9.93 21.91
N ILE A 96 -0.26 -10.34 21.49
CA ILE A 96 0.32 -9.94 20.20
C ILE A 96 -0.52 -10.38 18.99
N SER A 97 -1.39 -11.39 19.16
CA SER A 97 -2.27 -11.91 18.09
C SER A 97 -3.57 -11.14 17.95
N ASP A 98 -3.90 -10.26 18.90
CA ASP A 98 -5.14 -9.50 18.83
C ASP A 98 -5.07 -8.46 17.70
N GLU A 99 -6.19 -8.33 16.98
CA GLU A 99 -6.28 -7.57 15.73
C GLU A 99 -5.93 -6.08 15.88
N GLY A 100 -6.05 -5.53 17.09
CA GLY A 100 -5.72 -4.15 17.35
C GLY A 100 -4.24 -3.84 17.25
N VAL A 101 -3.44 -4.48 18.11
CA VAL A 101 -1.98 -4.32 18.08
C VAL A 101 -1.44 -4.76 16.71
N ARG A 102 -1.88 -5.92 16.22
CA ARG A 102 -1.46 -6.47 14.92
C ARG A 102 -1.81 -5.54 13.77
N GLY A 103 -3.04 -5.05 13.73
CA GLY A 103 -3.54 -4.16 12.70
C GLY A 103 -2.82 -2.82 12.70
N TYR A 104 -2.61 -2.23 13.87
CA TYR A 104 -1.94 -0.94 13.99
C TYR A 104 -0.48 -1.03 13.54
N TRP A 105 0.24 -2.06 14.01
CA TRP A 105 1.61 -2.35 13.58
C TRP A 105 1.71 -2.49 12.05
N ILE A 106 0.84 -3.31 11.45
CA ILE A 106 0.80 -3.49 9.99
C ILE A 106 0.52 -2.15 9.29
N GLY A 107 -0.44 -1.38 9.80
CA GLY A 107 -0.79 -0.06 9.28
C GLY A 107 0.41 0.88 9.23
N GLN A 108 1.14 1.03 10.33
CA GLN A 108 2.31 1.92 10.38
C GLN A 108 3.37 1.49 9.35
N TRP A 109 3.68 0.20 9.24
CA TRP A 109 4.66 -0.29 8.26
C TRP A 109 4.19 -0.17 6.80
N GLN A 110 2.89 -0.34 6.54
CA GLN A 110 2.29 -0.08 5.23
C GLN A 110 2.41 1.40 4.84
N ALA A 111 2.28 2.31 5.80
CA ALA A 111 2.44 3.74 5.57
C ALA A 111 3.92 4.13 5.33
N VAL A 112 4.83 3.55 6.12
CA VAL A 112 6.29 3.68 5.91
C VAL A 112 6.70 3.19 4.52
N ASN A 113 6.15 2.06 4.06
CA ASN A 113 6.43 1.55 2.72
C ASN A 113 6.03 2.55 1.62
N ARG A 114 4.83 3.12 1.69
CA ARG A 114 4.36 4.15 0.73
C ARG A 114 5.27 5.37 0.72
N ALA A 115 5.67 5.85 1.89
CA ALA A 115 6.63 6.94 1.98
C ALA A 115 7.99 6.59 1.35
N ASN A 116 8.48 5.36 1.57
CA ASN A 116 9.72 4.89 0.95
C ASN A 116 9.62 4.83 -0.58
N GLN A 117 8.47 4.46 -1.16
CA GLN A 117 8.27 4.49 -2.61
C GLN A 117 8.45 5.90 -3.18
N VAL A 118 7.84 6.91 -2.54
CA VAL A 118 8.00 8.31 -2.95
C VAL A 118 9.44 8.77 -2.81
N ILE A 119 10.05 8.55 -1.65
CA ILE A 119 11.44 8.96 -1.36
C ILE A 119 12.44 8.33 -2.33
N THR A 120 12.18 7.11 -2.79
CA THR A 120 13.09 6.36 -3.67
C THR A 120 12.90 6.69 -5.15
N ASN A 121 11.66 6.89 -5.60
CA ASN A 121 11.34 6.95 -7.02
C ASN A 121 11.10 8.36 -7.55
N VAL A 122 10.45 9.24 -6.78
CA VAL A 122 10.16 10.62 -7.23
C VAL A 122 11.42 11.43 -7.59
N PRO A 123 12.58 11.27 -6.90
CA PRO A 123 13.80 11.96 -7.30
C PRO A 123 14.28 11.65 -8.73
N LYS A 124 13.88 10.51 -9.30
CA LYS A 124 14.28 10.04 -10.64
C LYS A 124 13.42 10.64 -11.76
N ILE A 125 12.33 11.31 -11.43
CA ILE A 125 11.38 11.86 -12.40
C ILE A 125 11.88 13.23 -12.90
N ALA A 126 11.83 13.45 -14.22
CA ALA A 126 12.06 14.76 -14.80
C ALA A 126 10.79 15.63 -14.66
N MET A 127 10.80 16.59 -13.75
CA MET A 127 9.65 17.44 -13.38
C MET A 127 10.11 18.75 -12.73
N ASP A 128 9.17 19.61 -12.32
CA ASP A 128 9.51 20.82 -11.57
C ASP A 128 10.26 20.49 -10.27
N GLU A 129 11.44 21.10 -10.09
CA GLU A 129 12.34 20.80 -8.96
C GLU A 129 11.78 21.27 -7.62
N ASN A 130 11.02 22.37 -7.58
CA ASN A 130 10.41 22.83 -6.33
C ASN A 130 9.33 21.85 -5.87
N LEU A 131 8.49 21.41 -6.80
CA LEU A 131 7.47 20.40 -6.52
C LEU A 131 8.10 19.07 -6.10
N LYS A 132 9.12 18.59 -6.82
CA LYS A 132 9.85 17.35 -6.49
C LYS A 132 10.38 17.39 -5.06
N ASN A 133 11.11 18.45 -4.71
CA ASN A 133 11.67 18.61 -3.37
C ASN A 133 10.59 18.68 -2.30
N ARG A 134 9.48 19.37 -2.56
CA ARG A 134 8.32 19.43 -1.66
C ARG A 134 7.73 18.04 -1.42
N LEU A 135 7.42 17.28 -2.48
CA LEU A 135 6.81 15.95 -2.35
C LEU A 135 7.70 14.96 -1.58
N VAL A 136 9.01 14.99 -1.84
CA VAL A 136 9.98 14.16 -1.09
C VAL A 136 10.07 14.59 0.38
N ALA A 137 10.03 15.89 0.68
CA ALA A 137 10.03 16.39 2.05
C ALA A 137 8.76 15.98 2.81
N GLU A 138 7.58 16.08 2.18
CA GLU A 138 6.31 15.61 2.74
C GLU A 138 6.36 14.10 3.07
N ALA A 139 6.84 13.28 2.13
CA ALA A 139 7.00 11.85 2.37
C ALA A 139 7.99 11.53 3.52
N ARG A 140 9.08 12.29 3.66
CA ARG A 140 10.02 12.15 4.79
C ARG A 140 9.37 12.51 6.12
N MET A 141 8.63 13.61 6.18
CA MET A 141 7.91 14.03 7.38
C MET A 141 6.89 12.98 7.80
N LEU A 142 6.07 12.50 6.85
CA LEU A 142 5.07 11.46 7.12
C LEU A 142 5.72 10.15 7.56
N ARG A 143 6.84 9.74 6.93
CA ARG A 143 7.60 8.58 7.38
C ARG A 143 8.08 8.73 8.82
N ALA A 144 8.58 9.92 9.19
CA ALA A 144 8.99 10.19 10.56
C ALA A 144 7.82 10.12 11.53
N TYR A 145 6.64 10.63 11.15
CA TYR A 145 5.40 10.50 11.93
C TYR A 145 5.02 9.02 12.16
N PHE A 146 5.05 8.19 11.12
CA PHE A 146 4.74 6.76 11.28
C PHE A 146 5.78 6.01 12.12
N TYR A 147 7.07 6.37 12.02
CA TYR A 147 8.09 5.82 12.91
C TYR A 147 7.93 6.30 14.35
N PHE A 148 7.55 7.55 14.57
CA PHE A 148 7.28 8.06 15.91
C PHE A 148 6.16 7.27 16.58
N ASN A 149 5.09 6.94 15.87
CA ASN A 149 4.00 6.11 16.39
C ASN A 149 4.39 4.65 16.69
N LEU A 150 5.49 4.16 16.11
CA LEU A 150 5.99 2.80 16.34
C LEU A 150 6.90 2.68 17.57
N VAL A 151 7.36 3.81 18.13
CA VAL A 151 8.30 3.89 19.26
C VAL A 151 7.54 4.27 20.53
#